data_AF-A0A965V8L7-F1
#
_entry.id   AF-A0A965V8L7-F1
#
_cell.length_a   1.000
_cell.length_b   1.000
_cell.length_c   1.000
_cell.angle_alpha   90.00
_cell.angle_beta   90.00
_cell.angle_gamma   90.00
#
_symmetry.space_group_name_H-M   'P 1'
#
loop_
_entity.id
_entity.type
_entity.pdbx_description
1 polymer ?
#
loop_
_entity_poly.entity_id
_entity_poly.type
_entity_poly.pdbx_seq_one_letter_code
_entity_poly.pdbx_strand_id
1 'polypeptide(L)'
;GALPWLYRDFPAPIYTTEFTAELIKEKFRGLGLDAPEIHIWQVWQKTTFRQAAVTPYPVNHSIPDACGLYFETKYGNLLHTGDYRVDRSAPEGSVTLDNLARITQGKQTLLMTADSTNVFVPGRDREEKKIGGNLEALFKSSSGRVVVATFASNIWRVQSIFDAAKATGRRVLLLGKSLLRNYEISRRLGIISDVDDNFVVSNDELKLIPANELCIICTGTQGEMFSGANRLAFGSMENIKLDGNDVVILSARAIPGNEKSINVLINQFWRLGCRVLTGKDADVHVSGHGYVEDLRDCIALVKPKFFMPLHGEYRNLVQHLRVAESAGVKPENCFLVENGDVLSIGPEPLGVTDRWESGRDFVGSERVVSGKSDVLRNRVMLARNGIIEVSAVADSSLSRLLADPKIQVRGVNVNANRVMEVFKSSFREIIRAQRKTSLNEENLAEELRISVRRDLETDV
;
A
#
# COMPACT_ATOMS: atom_id res chain seq x y z
N GLY A 1 -8.40 0.48 5.08
CA GLY A 1 -7.05 0.02 5.50
C GLY A 1 -6.96 -0.16 7.00
N ALA A 2 -6.50 0.87 7.71
CA ALA A 2 -6.26 0.85 9.17
C ALA A 2 -7.49 1.20 10.04
N LEU A 3 -8.61 1.55 9.41
CA LEU A 3 -9.82 2.03 10.08
C LEU A 3 -10.29 1.17 11.29
N PRO A 4 -10.32 -0.17 11.25
CA PRO A 4 -10.72 -0.95 12.43
C PRO A 4 -9.85 -0.71 13.67
N TRP A 5 -8.56 -0.45 13.47
CA TRP A 5 -7.63 -0.16 14.55
C TRP A 5 -7.86 1.23 15.14
N LEU A 6 -8.09 2.23 14.27
CA LEU A 6 -8.41 3.59 14.70
C LEU A 6 -9.77 3.67 15.40
N TYR A 7 -10.78 3.00 14.83
CA TYR A 7 -12.16 3.02 15.34
C TYR A 7 -12.30 2.40 16.73
N ARG A 8 -11.45 1.43 17.07
CA ARG A 8 -11.40 0.84 18.42
C ARG A 8 -11.10 1.88 19.48
N ASP A 9 -10.16 2.78 19.18
CA ASP A 9 -9.68 3.78 20.14
C ASP A 9 -10.50 5.09 20.02
N PHE A 10 -11.08 5.35 18.84
CA PHE A 10 -11.87 6.55 18.54
C PHE A 10 -13.15 6.20 17.76
N PRO A 11 -14.18 5.63 18.41
CA PRO A 11 -15.44 5.33 17.74
C PRO A 11 -16.16 6.64 17.35
N ALA A 12 -16.49 6.78 16.08
CA ALA A 12 -17.19 7.95 15.54
C ALA A 12 -18.00 7.60 14.28
N PRO A 13 -19.08 8.35 13.95
CA PRO A 13 -19.83 8.13 12.72
C PRO A 13 -18.92 8.27 11.48
N ILE A 14 -19.03 7.31 10.57
CA ILE A 14 -18.22 7.25 9.34
C ILE A 14 -19.07 7.68 8.16
N TYR A 15 -18.65 8.72 7.44
CA TYR A 15 -19.32 9.19 6.24
C TYR A 15 -18.56 8.75 5.01
N THR A 16 -19.21 8.03 4.10
CA THR A 16 -18.53 7.48 2.91
C THR A 16 -19.51 7.09 1.81
N THR A 17 -18.99 6.81 0.61
CA THR A 17 -19.78 6.32 -0.52
C THR A 17 -20.16 4.85 -0.37
N GLU A 18 -21.16 4.39 -1.12
CA GLU A 18 -21.73 3.04 -0.96
C GLU A 18 -20.70 1.93 -1.19
N PHE A 19 -19.91 1.99 -2.26
CA PHE A 19 -18.87 0.99 -2.50
C PHE A 19 -17.83 0.96 -1.36
N THR A 20 -17.42 2.14 -0.87
CA THR A 20 -16.45 2.25 0.23
C THR A 20 -17.03 1.71 1.54
N ALA A 21 -18.32 1.96 1.82
CA ALA A 21 -19.00 1.42 3.00
C ALA A 21 -18.98 -0.10 3.03
N GLU A 22 -19.27 -0.75 1.89
CA GLU A 22 -19.24 -2.21 1.80
C GLU A 22 -17.82 -2.77 2.03
N LEU A 23 -16.80 -2.11 1.47
CA LEU A 23 -15.41 -2.48 1.74
C LEU A 23 -15.03 -2.34 3.22
N ILE A 24 -15.54 -1.30 3.90
CA ILE A 24 -15.34 -1.11 5.34
C ILE A 24 -16.03 -2.23 6.12
N LYS A 25 -17.30 -2.53 5.85
CA LYS A 25 -18.06 -3.60 6.52
C LYS A 25 -17.36 -4.95 6.39
N GLU A 26 -16.90 -5.31 5.19
CA GLU A 26 -16.14 -6.55 4.98
C GLU A 26 -14.82 -6.57 5.75
N LYS A 27 -14.15 -5.42 5.86
CA LYS A 27 -12.89 -5.33 6.61
C LYS A 27 -13.09 -5.55 8.11
N PHE A 28 -14.18 -5.03 8.68
CA PHE A 28 -14.55 -5.27 10.07
C PHE A 28 -14.97 -6.73 10.29
N ARG A 29 -15.83 -7.27 9.41
CA ARG A 29 -16.25 -8.68 9.45
C ARG A 29 -15.06 -9.64 9.38
N GLY A 30 -14.10 -9.36 8.49
CA GLY A 30 -12.89 -10.17 8.34
C GLY A 30 -11.96 -10.15 9.57
N LEU A 31 -12.16 -9.22 10.51
CA LEU A 31 -11.49 -9.17 11.81
C LEU A 31 -12.38 -9.66 12.96
N GLY A 32 -13.61 -10.13 12.67
CA GLY A 32 -14.58 -10.53 13.69
C GLY A 32 -15.12 -9.35 14.51
N LEU A 33 -15.11 -8.14 13.95
CA LEU A 33 -15.60 -6.93 14.60
C LEU A 33 -16.99 -6.56 14.08
N ASP A 34 -17.80 -5.94 14.94
CA ASP A 34 -19.08 -5.36 14.56
C ASP A 34 -18.90 -4.24 13.54
N ALA A 35 -19.87 -4.08 12.64
CA ALA A 35 -19.84 -3.00 11.67
C ALA A 35 -19.91 -1.64 12.40
N PRO A 36 -19.09 -0.65 12.01
CA PRO A 36 -19.18 0.68 12.58
C PRO A 36 -20.46 1.38 12.12
N GLU A 37 -20.85 2.45 12.83
CA GLU A 37 -21.89 3.37 12.35
C GLU A 37 -21.43 4.05 11.06
N ILE A 38 -22.11 3.76 9.94
CA ILE A 38 -21.78 4.29 8.61
C ILE A 38 -22.99 5.06 8.06
N HIS A 39 -22.73 6.29 7.61
CA HIS A 39 -23.64 7.15 6.87
C HIS A 39 -23.23 7.19 5.40
N ILE A 40 -24.13 6.78 4.52
CA ILE A 40 -23.87 6.79 3.07
C ILE A 40 -24.02 8.21 2.53
N TRP A 41 -22.93 8.76 2.00
CA TRP A 41 -22.92 10.02 1.29
C TRP A 41 -23.26 9.85 -0.17
N GLN A 42 -24.28 10.58 -0.61
CA GLN A 42 -24.56 10.78 -2.02
C GLN A 42 -23.66 11.89 -2.55
N VAL A 43 -23.00 11.65 -3.69
CA VAL A 43 -22.21 12.67 -4.37
C VAL A 43 -23.05 13.90 -4.68
N TRP A 44 -22.44 15.08 -4.65
CA TRP A 44 -23.07 16.39 -4.81
C TRP A 44 -24.00 16.82 -3.67
N GLN A 45 -24.32 15.93 -2.71
CA GLN A 45 -25.18 16.28 -1.58
C GLN A 45 -24.36 16.92 -0.46
N LYS A 46 -24.78 18.13 -0.07
CA LYS A 46 -24.17 18.87 1.04
C LYS A 46 -24.64 18.32 2.39
N THR A 47 -23.70 18.02 3.27
CA THR A 47 -23.94 17.67 4.67
C THR A 47 -23.35 18.76 5.58
N THR A 48 -24.18 19.34 6.45
CA THR A 48 -23.74 20.42 7.36
C THR A 48 -23.31 19.86 8.70
N PHE A 49 -22.08 20.17 9.10
CA PHE A 49 -21.53 19.96 10.43
C PHE A 49 -21.43 21.29 11.17
N ARG A 50 -21.06 21.24 12.45
CA ARG A 50 -21.01 22.43 13.32
C ARG A 50 -20.13 23.56 12.79
N GLN A 51 -19.00 23.25 12.14
CA GLN A 51 -17.99 24.25 11.71
C GLN A 51 -17.79 24.30 10.18
N ALA A 52 -18.40 23.37 9.43
CA ALA A 52 -18.23 23.27 7.99
C ALA A 52 -19.43 22.57 7.36
N ALA A 53 -19.76 22.95 6.13
CA ALA A 53 -20.57 22.10 5.27
C ALA A 53 -19.66 21.35 4.31
N VAL A 54 -19.88 20.05 4.14
CA VAL A 54 -19.04 19.18 3.31
C VAL A 54 -19.88 18.62 2.18
N THR A 55 -19.35 18.71 0.96
CA THR A 55 -19.97 18.14 -0.24
C THR A 55 -18.96 17.23 -0.93
N PRO A 56 -19.20 15.91 -0.99
CA PRO A 56 -18.39 15.00 -1.78
C PRO A 56 -18.68 15.22 -3.27
N TYR A 57 -17.64 15.20 -4.10
CA TYR A 57 -17.76 15.27 -5.55
C TYR A 57 -16.97 14.13 -6.20
N PRO A 58 -17.47 13.51 -7.27
CA PRO A 58 -16.82 12.37 -7.89
C PRO A 58 -15.55 12.78 -8.62
N VAL A 59 -14.52 11.94 -8.53
CA VAL A 59 -13.28 12.06 -9.28
C VAL A 59 -13.01 10.74 -10.00
N ASN A 60 -12.38 10.81 -11.18
CA ASN A 60 -11.85 9.61 -11.82
C ASN A 60 -10.70 9.09 -10.96
N HIS A 61 -10.70 7.79 -10.70
CA HIS A 61 -9.60 7.08 -10.06
C HIS A 61 -9.62 5.61 -10.46
N SER A 62 -8.65 4.83 -9.95
CA SER A 62 -8.58 3.38 -10.17
C SER A 62 -9.58 2.56 -9.36
N ILE A 63 -10.56 3.18 -8.70
CA ILE A 63 -11.59 2.50 -7.90
C ILE A 63 -12.94 3.20 -8.12
N PRO A 64 -14.07 2.47 -8.05
CA PRO A 64 -15.40 3.08 -8.07
C PRO A 64 -15.64 4.01 -6.89
N ASP A 65 -16.59 4.93 -7.06
CA ASP A 65 -17.03 5.89 -6.04
C ASP A 65 -15.93 6.74 -5.40
N ALA A 66 -14.79 6.91 -6.07
CA ALA A 66 -13.75 7.82 -5.62
C ALA A 66 -14.27 9.26 -5.61
N CYS A 67 -14.04 9.95 -4.50
CA CYS A 67 -14.53 11.31 -4.29
C CYS A 67 -13.43 12.23 -3.76
N GLY A 68 -13.43 13.47 -4.25
CA GLY A 68 -12.88 14.59 -3.52
C GLY A 68 -13.91 15.17 -2.56
N LEU A 69 -13.48 16.06 -1.67
CA LEU A 69 -14.32 16.73 -0.69
C LEU A 69 -14.18 18.24 -0.82
N TYR A 70 -15.32 18.92 -0.88
CA TYR A 70 -15.39 20.38 -0.86
C TYR A 70 -15.98 20.85 0.47
N PHE A 71 -15.24 21.68 1.18
CA PHE A 71 -15.60 22.19 2.50
C PHE A 71 -15.93 23.67 2.39
N GLU A 72 -17.11 24.06 2.83
CA GLU A 72 -17.49 25.46 3.01
C GLU A 72 -17.38 25.80 4.50
N THR A 73 -16.51 26.75 4.83
CA THR A 73 -16.30 27.22 6.21
C THR A 73 -16.49 28.73 6.28
N LYS A 74 -16.61 29.27 7.51
CA LYS A 74 -16.67 30.72 7.72
C LYS A 74 -15.39 31.47 7.31
N TYR A 75 -14.26 30.77 7.15
CA TYR A 75 -12.97 31.37 6.78
C TYR A 75 -12.70 31.31 5.27
N GLY A 76 -13.41 30.45 4.54
CA GLY A 76 -13.23 30.21 3.12
C GLY A 76 -13.47 28.75 2.75
N ASN A 77 -13.40 28.48 1.45
CA ASN A 77 -13.66 27.15 0.91
C ASN A 77 -12.39 26.31 0.82
N LEU A 78 -12.44 25.05 1.24
CA LEU A 78 -11.32 24.11 1.11
C LEU A 78 -11.68 23.03 0.09
N LEU A 79 -10.71 22.65 -0.72
CA LEU A 79 -10.88 21.58 -1.69
C LEU A 79 -9.83 20.50 -1.44
N HIS A 80 -10.30 19.29 -1.16
CA HIS A 80 -9.48 18.09 -1.11
C HIS A 80 -9.79 17.24 -2.34
N THR A 81 -8.78 16.91 -3.14
CA THR A 81 -9.01 16.12 -4.37
C THR A 81 -9.31 14.66 -4.09
N GLY A 82 -8.92 14.14 -2.93
CA GLY A 82 -8.67 12.71 -2.78
C GLY A 82 -7.56 12.25 -3.73
N ASP A 83 -7.47 10.94 -3.96
CA ASP A 83 -6.64 10.39 -5.03
C ASP A 83 -7.40 10.47 -6.35
N TYR A 84 -6.77 11.00 -7.39
CA TYR A 84 -7.49 11.29 -8.62
C TYR A 84 -6.61 11.22 -9.86
N ARG A 85 -7.28 11.06 -11.00
CA ARG A 85 -6.76 11.26 -12.36
C ARG A 85 -7.75 12.09 -13.17
N VAL A 86 -7.37 12.46 -14.39
CA VAL A 86 -8.27 13.11 -15.35
C VAL A 86 -8.44 12.19 -16.55
N ASP A 87 -9.42 11.29 -16.47
CA ASP A 87 -9.77 10.43 -17.60
C ASP A 87 -10.75 11.17 -18.50
N ARG A 88 -10.23 11.71 -19.60
CA ARG A 88 -11.01 12.48 -20.59
C ARG A 88 -11.90 11.58 -21.47
N SER A 89 -11.77 10.26 -21.35
CA SER A 89 -12.67 9.29 -22.00
C SER A 89 -13.81 8.80 -21.10
N ALA A 90 -13.83 9.23 -19.83
CA ALA A 90 -14.91 8.89 -18.91
C ALA A 90 -16.27 9.38 -19.45
N PRO A 91 -17.39 8.75 -19.06
CA PRO A 91 -18.72 9.20 -19.45
C PRO A 91 -18.94 10.68 -19.16
N GLU A 92 -19.75 11.34 -20.00
CA GLU A 92 -20.07 12.76 -19.84
C GLU A 92 -20.58 13.07 -18.42
N GLY A 93 -20.09 14.17 -17.84
CA GLY A 93 -20.39 14.54 -16.46
C GLY A 93 -19.64 13.74 -15.38
N SER A 94 -18.70 12.87 -15.78
CA SER A 94 -17.85 12.11 -14.85
C SER A 94 -16.37 12.52 -14.90
N VAL A 95 -15.96 13.38 -15.82
CA VAL A 95 -14.57 13.84 -15.94
C VAL A 95 -14.21 14.72 -14.74
N THR A 96 -13.07 14.43 -14.10
CA THR A 96 -12.64 15.14 -12.89
C THR A 96 -12.56 16.66 -13.07
N LEU A 97 -12.06 17.14 -14.22
CA LEU A 97 -11.98 18.59 -14.49
C LEU A 97 -13.36 19.27 -14.50
N ASP A 98 -14.34 18.63 -15.15
CA ASP A 98 -15.71 19.16 -15.20
C ASP A 98 -16.33 19.16 -13.81
N ASN A 99 -16.07 18.11 -13.03
CA ASN A 99 -16.55 17.99 -11.66
C ASN A 99 -15.94 19.04 -10.71
N LEU A 100 -14.65 19.36 -10.89
CA LEU A 100 -13.99 20.44 -10.19
C LEU A 100 -14.61 21.81 -10.53
N ALA A 101 -14.90 22.06 -11.81
CA ALA A 101 -15.56 23.29 -12.23
C ALA A 101 -16.98 23.39 -11.62
N ARG A 102 -17.72 22.28 -11.64
CA ARG A 102 -19.07 22.18 -11.09
C ARG A 102 -19.12 22.39 -9.57
N ILE A 103 -18.20 21.78 -8.81
CA ILE A 103 -18.22 21.88 -7.34
C ILE A 103 -17.77 23.25 -6.85
N THR A 104 -16.76 23.83 -7.51
CA THR A 104 -16.23 25.15 -7.14
C THR A 104 -17.17 26.29 -7.57
N GLN A 105 -17.90 26.13 -8.67
CA GLN A 105 -18.80 27.15 -9.22
C GLN A 105 -18.11 28.52 -9.42
N GLY A 106 -16.80 28.52 -9.68
CA GLY A 106 -16.00 29.74 -9.78
C GLY A 106 -15.81 30.50 -8.46
N LYS A 107 -16.27 29.98 -7.32
CA LYS A 107 -15.98 30.54 -5.99
C LYS A 107 -14.50 30.39 -5.68
N GLN A 108 -13.92 31.39 -5.03
CA GLN A 108 -12.53 31.33 -4.60
C GLN A 108 -12.32 30.16 -3.63
N THR A 109 -11.37 29.28 -3.97
CA THR A 109 -10.87 28.23 -3.07
C THR A 109 -9.76 28.84 -2.21
N LEU A 110 -9.91 28.79 -0.88
CA LEU A 110 -8.92 29.27 0.08
C LEU A 110 -7.70 28.35 0.08
N LEU A 111 -7.91 27.04 0.26
CA LEU A 111 -6.86 26.02 0.25
C LEU A 111 -7.28 24.86 -0.64
N MET A 112 -6.40 24.47 -1.56
CA MET A 112 -6.49 23.21 -2.28
C MET A 112 -5.44 22.25 -1.77
N THR A 113 -5.86 21.02 -1.50
CA THR A 113 -4.98 19.90 -1.15
C THR A 113 -5.11 18.81 -2.19
N ALA A 114 -3.98 18.33 -2.72
CA ALA A 114 -3.99 17.50 -3.92
C ALA A 114 -2.99 16.35 -3.88
N ASP A 115 -3.37 15.22 -4.48
CA ASP A 115 -2.53 14.03 -4.68
C ASP A 115 -1.28 14.31 -5.52
N SER A 116 -0.11 13.88 -5.03
CA SER A 116 1.22 14.14 -5.62
C SER A 116 1.89 12.89 -6.20
N THR A 117 1.20 11.76 -6.23
CA THR A 117 1.76 10.42 -6.51
C THR A 117 2.57 10.39 -7.82
N ASN A 118 2.02 10.97 -8.88
CA ASN A 118 2.58 10.89 -10.23
C ASN A 118 3.15 12.21 -10.76
N VAL A 119 3.54 13.13 -9.87
CA VAL A 119 4.08 14.44 -10.26
C VAL A 119 5.33 14.38 -11.14
N PHE A 120 6.08 13.27 -11.10
CA PHE A 120 7.26 13.05 -11.94
C PHE A 120 6.94 12.38 -13.30
N VAL A 121 5.68 12.01 -13.54
CA VAL A 121 5.27 11.39 -14.80
C VAL A 121 4.94 12.50 -15.80
N PRO A 122 5.65 12.59 -16.93
CA PRO A 122 5.45 13.65 -17.90
C PRO A 122 4.15 13.44 -18.69
N GLY A 123 3.62 14.55 -19.21
CA GLY A 123 2.44 14.55 -20.08
C GLY A 123 1.13 14.43 -19.32
N ARG A 124 0.08 14.08 -20.08
CA ARG A 124 -1.26 13.81 -19.58
C ARG A 124 -1.49 12.31 -19.46
N ASP A 125 -2.32 11.94 -18.50
CA ASP A 125 -2.73 10.57 -18.30
C ASP A 125 -3.48 9.98 -19.51
N ARG A 126 -3.42 8.66 -19.66
CA ARG A 126 -4.01 7.94 -20.79
C ARG A 126 -5.49 7.66 -20.54
N GLU A 127 -6.23 7.31 -21.58
CA GLU A 127 -7.67 7.01 -21.48
C GLU A 127 -7.89 5.54 -21.08
N GLU A 128 -8.72 5.24 -20.09
CA GLU A 128 -9.03 3.85 -19.72
C GLU A 128 -9.68 3.09 -20.89
N LYS A 129 -10.50 3.79 -21.69
CA LYS A 129 -11.17 3.22 -22.87
C LYS A 129 -10.19 2.60 -23.89
N LYS A 130 -8.97 3.15 -24.02
CA LYS A 130 -7.94 2.60 -24.92
C LYS A 130 -7.40 1.27 -24.41
N ILE A 131 -7.34 1.07 -23.10
CA ILE A 131 -6.86 -0.17 -22.50
C ILE A 131 -7.78 -1.35 -22.87
N GLY A 132 -9.10 -1.16 -22.87
CA GLY A 132 -10.07 -2.18 -23.27
C GLY A 132 -9.81 -2.72 -24.68
N GLY A 133 -9.67 -1.83 -25.67
CA GLY A 133 -9.38 -2.22 -27.05
C GLY A 133 -8.04 -2.95 -27.21
N ASN A 134 -7.02 -2.54 -26.46
CA ASN A 134 -5.71 -3.21 -26.47
C ASN A 134 -5.78 -4.61 -25.84
N LEU A 135 -6.52 -4.77 -24.74
CA LEU A 135 -6.75 -6.07 -24.12
C LEU A 135 -7.50 -6.99 -25.09
N GLU A 136 -8.56 -6.51 -25.74
CA GLU A 136 -9.31 -7.29 -26.72
C GLU A 136 -8.42 -7.77 -27.88
N ALA A 137 -7.57 -6.90 -28.44
CA ALA A 137 -6.62 -7.26 -29.50
C ALA A 137 -5.60 -8.32 -29.05
N LEU A 138 -5.11 -8.21 -27.81
CA LEU A 138 -4.22 -9.22 -27.22
C LEU A 138 -4.94 -10.55 -27.00
N PHE A 139 -6.19 -10.53 -26.56
CA PHE A 139 -6.98 -11.75 -26.35
C PHE A 139 -7.26 -12.44 -27.70
N LYS A 140 -7.62 -11.68 -28.74
CA LYS A 140 -7.84 -12.21 -30.11
C LYS A 140 -6.60 -12.88 -30.70
N SER A 141 -5.41 -12.33 -30.42
CA SER A 141 -4.15 -12.87 -30.93
C SER A 141 -3.55 -14.00 -30.08
N SER A 142 -4.16 -14.32 -28.94
CA SER A 142 -3.68 -15.37 -28.03
C SER A 142 -4.30 -16.73 -28.37
N SER A 143 -3.47 -17.74 -28.60
CA SER A 143 -3.90 -19.12 -28.89
C SER A 143 -4.10 -19.98 -27.64
N GLY A 144 -3.45 -19.66 -26.52
CA GLY A 144 -3.64 -20.34 -25.23
C GLY A 144 -4.46 -19.51 -24.23
N ARG A 145 -4.24 -19.76 -22.93
CA ARG A 145 -4.89 -19.01 -21.85
C ARG A 145 -4.36 -17.60 -21.81
N VAL A 146 -5.22 -16.68 -21.35
CA VAL A 146 -4.79 -15.31 -21.06
C VAL A 146 -4.88 -15.04 -19.57
N VAL A 147 -3.74 -14.85 -18.93
CA VAL A 147 -3.64 -14.48 -17.52
C VAL A 147 -3.46 -12.98 -17.44
N VAL A 148 -4.33 -12.28 -16.70
CA VAL A 148 -4.21 -10.85 -16.45
C VAL A 148 -4.03 -10.60 -14.96
N ALA A 149 -2.84 -10.18 -14.55
CA ALA A 149 -2.60 -9.72 -13.19
C ALA A 149 -2.97 -8.23 -13.09
N THR A 150 -3.85 -7.86 -12.16
CA THR A 150 -4.24 -6.47 -11.89
C THR A 150 -4.47 -6.22 -10.39
N PHE A 151 -4.62 -4.96 -9.99
CA PHE A 151 -5.04 -4.63 -8.63
C PHE A 151 -6.50 -5.03 -8.42
N ALA A 152 -6.80 -5.71 -7.32
CA ALA A 152 -8.15 -6.14 -6.97
C ALA A 152 -9.14 -4.97 -6.79
N SER A 153 -8.64 -3.77 -6.47
CA SER A 153 -9.46 -2.56 -6.36
C SER A 153 -9.81 -1.94 -7.71
N ASN A 154 -9.13 -2.32 -8.79
CA ASN A 154 -9.37 -1.74 -10.11
C ASN A 154 -10.52 -2.41 -10.85
N ILE A 155 -11.73 -2.12 -10.37
CA ILE A 155 -12.99 -2.64 -10.91
C ILE A 155 -13.20 -2.24 -12.37
N TRP A 156 -12.80 -1.04 -12.77
CA TRP A 156 -12.87 -0.57 -14.15
C TRP A 156 -12.00 -1.41 -15.09
N ARG A 157 -10.80 -1.78 -14.63
CA ARG A 157 -9.94 -2.72 -15.36
C ARG A 157 -10.53 -4.12 -15.41
N VAL A 158 -11.14 -4.59 -14.31
CA VAL A 158 -11.83 -5.90 -14.28
C VAL A 158 -12.95 -5.92 -15.31
N GLN A 159 -13.77 -4.86 -15.41
CA GLN A 159 -14.80 -4.72 -16.45
C GLN A 159 -14.17 -4.77 -17.85
N SER A 160 -13.10 -4.01 -18.10
CA SER A 160 -12.42 -4.03 -19.40
C SER A 160 -11.88 -5.42 -19.78
N ILE A 161 -11.39 -6.18 -18.80
CA ILE A 161 -10.97 -7.57 -19.01
C ILE A 161 -12.18 -8.47 -19.27
N PHE A 162 -13.30 -8.26 -18.59
CA PHE A 162 -14.54 -9.02 -18.81
C PHE A 162 -15.07 -8.79 -20.23
N ASP A 163 -15.10 -7.54 -20.69
CA ASP A 163 -15.54 -7.18 -22.03
C ASP A 163 -14.65 -7.83 -23.10
N ALA A 164 -13.32 -7.78 -22.93
CA ALA A 164 -12.36 -8.45 -23.80
C ALA A 164 -12.50 -9.98 -23.79
N ALA A 165 -12.74 -10.57 -22.62
CA ALA A 165 -12.96 -12.01 -22.48
C ALA A 165 -14.23 -12.45 -23.24
N LYS A 166 -15.35 -11.76 -23.06
CA LYS A 166 -16.59 -12.04 -23.80
C LYS A 166 -16.44 -11.88 -25.31
N ALA A 167 -15.84 -10.77 -25.75
CA ALA A 167 -15.64 -10.48 -27.17
C ALA A 167 -14.79 -11.55 -27.88
N THR A 168 -14.08 -12.38 -27.11
CA THR A 168 -13.22 -13.44 -27.61
C THR A 168 -13.63 -14.84 -27.15
N GLY A 169 -14.85 -14.99 -26.61
CA GLY A 169 -15.42 -16.28 -26.24
C GLY A 169 -14.76 -16.94 -25.02
N ARG A 170 -14.12 -16.16 -24.14
CA ARG A 170 -13.42 -16.66 -22.96
C ARG A 170 -14.28 -16.54 -21.70
N ARG A 171 -14.33 -17.62 -20.92
CA ARG A 171 -14.81 -17.62 -19.54
C ARG A 171 -13.72 -17.09 -18.60
N VAL A 172 -14.12 -16.57 -17.44
CA VAL A 172 -13.21 -15.88 -16.51
C VAL A 172 -13.09 -16.62 -15.19
N LEU A 173 -11.85 -16.87 -14.76
CA LEU A 173 -11.53 -17.30 -13.41
C LEU A 173 -10.95 -16.13 -12.61
N LEU A 174 -11.51 -15.85 -11.44
CA LEU A 174 -10.99 -14.85 -10.50
C LEU A 174 -10.10 -15.51 -9.43
N LEU A 175 -8.81 -15.19 -9.43
CA LEU A 175 -7.83 -15.71 -8.48
C LEU A 175 -7.37 -14.66 -7.47
N GLY A 176 -8.00 -14.70 -6.31
CA GLY A 176 -7.58 -13.98 -5.10
C GLY A 176 -8.77 -13.54 -4.26
N LYS A 177 -8.69 -13.73 -2.94
CA LYS A 177 -9.78 -13.41 -2.00
C LYS A 177 -10.26 -11.96 -2.12
N SER A 178 -9.32 -11.02 -2.24
CA SER A 178 -9.66 -9.60 -2.39
C SER A 178 -10.31 -9.29 -3.73
N LEU A 179 -9.91 -9.97 -4.81
CA LEU A 179 -10.49 -9.77 -6.14
C LEU A 179 -11.92 -10.28 -6.17
N LEU A 180 -12.16 -11.51 -5.66
CA LEU A 180 -13.49 -12.10 -5.58
C LEU A 180 -14.44 -11.25 -4.73
N ARG A 181 -14.00 -10.86 -3.52
CA ARG A 181 -14.80 -9.99 -2.64
C ARG A 181 -15.18 -8.68 -3.32
N ASN A 182 -14.21 -8.01 -3.94
CA ASN A 182 -14.46 -6.72 -4.58
C ASN A 182 -15.40 -6.89 -5.78
N TYR A 183 -15.24 -7.95 -6.57
CA TYR A 183 -16.17 -8.33 -7.64
C TYR A 183 -17.59 -8.57 -7.12
N GLU A 184 -17.78 -9.33 -6.04
CA GLU A 184 -19.09 -9.62 -5.45
C GLU A 184 -19.80 -8.35 -4.96
N ILE A 185 -19.06 -7.44 -4.32
CA ILE A 185 -19.58 -6.13 -3.93
C ILE A 185 -19.98 -5.34 -5.17
N SER A 186 -19.09 -5.24 -6.16
CA SER A 186 -19.37 -4.50 -7.40
C SER A 186 -20.55 -5.06 -8.18
N ARG A 187 -20.73 -6.39 -8.23
CA ARG A 187 -21.89 -7.04 -8.85
C ARG A 187 -23.18 -6.71 -8.10
N ARG A 188 -23.16 -6.80 -6.75
CA ARG A 188 -24.34 -6.49 -5.91
C ARG A 188 -24.78 -5.04 -6.06
N LEU A 189 -23.83 -4.12 -6.19
CA LEU A 189 -24.09 -2.69 -6.38
C LEU A 189 -24.33 -2.28 -7.84
N GLY A 190 -24.31 -3.24 -8.78
CA GLY A 190 -24.51 -2.95 -10.21
C GLY A 190 -23.40 -2.14 -10.88
N ILE A 191 -22.20 -2.08 -10.26
CA ILE A 191 -21.03 -1.37 -10.81
C ILE A 191 -20.39 -2.16 -11.95
N ILE A 192 -20.30 -3.48 -11.80
CA ILE A 192 -19.93 -4.38 -12.90
C ILE A 192 -21.21 -4.77 -13.61
N SER A 193 -21.27 -4.49 -14.91
CA SER A 193 -22.41 -4.82 -15.76
C SER A 193 -22.16 -6.10 -16.55
N ASP A 194 -23.26 -6.70 -17.01
CA ASP A 194 -23.27 -7.80 -17.98
C ASP A 194 -22.43 -9.00 -17.53
N VAL A 195 -22.83 -9.71 -16.49
CA VAL A 195 -22.15 -10.96 -16.14
C VAL A 195 -23.19 -12.07 -16.08
N ASP A 196 -23.23 -12.86 -17.15
CA ASP A 196 -24.04 -14.08 -17.20
C ASP A 196 -23.55 -15.05 -16.11
N ASP A 197 -24.46 -15.83 -15.54
CA ASP A 197 -24.15 -16.70 -14.38
C ASP A 197 -23.05 -17.74 -14.66
N ASN A 198 -22.81 -18.08 -15.93
CA ASN A 198 -21.77 -19.04 -16.36
C ASN A 198 -20.48 -18.38 -16.87
N PHE A 199 -20.39 -17.05 -16.83
CA PHE A 199 -19.23 -16.34 -17.34
C PHE A 199 -18.03 -16.38 -16.39
N VAL A 200 -18.30 -16.23 -15.08
CA VAL A 200 -17.28 -16.37 -14.02
C VAL A 200 -17.33 -17.80 -13.49
N VAL A 201 -16.26 -18.55 -13.68
CA VAL A 201 -16.20 -19.99 -13.37
C VAL A 201 -15.51 -20.27 -12.04
N SER A 202 -15.88 -21.39 -11.43
CA SER A 202 -15.21 -21.94 -10.25
C SER A 202 -13.99 -22.80 -10.62
N ASN A 203 -13.16 -23.14 -9.63
CA ASN A 203 -11.99 -24.00 -9.83
C ASN A 203 -12.34 -25.43 -10.29
N ASP A 204 -13.55 -25.91 -9.97
CA ASP A 204 -13.98 -27.28 -10.27
C ASP A 204 -14.37 -27.44 -11.74
N GLU A 205 -14.85 -26.36 -12.36
CA GLU A 205 -15.26 -26.33 -13.76
C GLU A 205 -14.08 -26.28 -14.74
N LEU A 206 -12.88 -25.91 -14.27
CA LEU A 206 -11.71 -25.66 -15.10
C LEU A 206 -11.29 -26.84 -15.98
N LYS A 207 -11.52 -28.07 -15.52
CA LYS A 207 -11.18 -29.29 -16.28
C LYS A 207 -11.97 -29.43 -17.59
N LEU A 208 -13.09 -28.72 -17.70
CA LEU A 208 -14.01 -28.76 -18.84
C LEU A 208 -13.87 -27.54 -19.77
N ILE A 209 -12.90 -26.66 -19.50
CA ILE A 209 -12.70 -25.42 -20.27
C ILE A 209 -11.44 -25.55 -21.13
N PRO A 210 -11.55 -25.45 -22.46
CA PRO A 210 -10.39 -25.36 -23.33
C PRO A 210 -9.48 -24.20 -22.94
N ALA A 211 -8.16 -24.37 -23.10
CA ALA A 211 -7.17 -23.36 -22.70
C ALA A 211 -7.40 -22.00 -23.39
N ASN A 212 -7.74 -22.01 -24.67
CA ASN A 212 -8.02 -20.81 -25.47
C ASN A 212 -9.35 -20.12 -25.12
N GLU A 213 -10.20 -20.76 -24.33
CA GLU A 213 -11.49 -20.23 -23.85
C GLU A 213 -11.42 -19.78 -22.39
N LEU A 214 -10.22 -19.69 -21.80
CA LEU A 214 -10.03 -19.31 -20.40
C LEU A 214 -9.20 -18.03 -20.26
N CYS A 215 -9.80 -17.05 -19.59
CA CYS A 215 -9.12 -15.89 -19.03
C CYS A 215 -8.99 -16.05 -17.52
N ILE A 216 -7.80 -15.77 -16.96
CA ILE A 216 -7.55 -15.82 -15.53
C ILE A 216 -7.19 -14.42 -15.05
N ILE A 217 -8.04 -13.81 -14.23
CA ILE A 217 -7.72 -12.53 -13.58
C ILE A 217 -7.15 -12.84 -12.20
N CYS A 218 -5.99 -12.32 -11.87
CA CYS A 218 -5.33 -12.61 -10.61
C CYS A 218 -4.77 -11.38 -9.91
N THR A 219 -4.64 -11.46 -8.58
CA THR A 219 -3.82 -10.53 -7.80
C THR A 219 -2.34 -10.89 -7.91
N GLY A 220 -1.45 -10.01 -7.43
CA GLY A 220 -0.02 -10.31 -7.37
C GLY A 220 0.86 -9.53 -8.33
N THR A 221 0.41 -8.35 -8.76
CA THR A 221 1.12 -7.54 -9.75
C THR A 221 2.47 -7.04 -9.27
N GLN A 222 2.73 -7.06 -7.96
CA GLN A 222 3.97 -6.61 -7.34
C GLN A 222 4.89 -7.77 -6.93
N GLY A 223 4.56 -9.01 -7.34
CA GLY A 223 5.32 -10.20 -6.95
C GLY A 223 5.07 -10.64 -5.51
N GLU A 224 3.92 -10.29 -4.92
CA GLU A 224 3.57 -10.68 -3.56
C GLU A 224 3.52 -12.21 -3.43
N MET A 225 4.16 -12.75 -2.38
CA MET A 225 4.11 -14.18 -2.09
C MET A 225 2.66 -14.64 -1.85
N PHE A 226 2.33 -15.85 -2.31
CA PHE A 226 0.99 -16.47 -2.20
C PHE A 226 -0.15 -15.76 -2.95
N SER A 227 0.15 -14.68 -3.70
CA SER A 227 -0.81 -14.05 -4.60
C SER A 227 -1.21 -14.97 -5.77
N GLY A 228 -2.30 -14.64 -6.48
CA GLY A 228 -2.76 -15.47 -7.60
C GLY A 228 -1.70 -15.64 -8.70
N ALA A 229 -1.03 -14.55 -9.10
CA ALA A 229 0.04 -14.58 -10.08
C ALA A 229 1.23 -15.42 -9.60
N ASN A 230 1.65 -15.26 -8.34
CA ASN A 230 2.73 -16.07 -7.76
C ASN A 230 2.35 -17.56 -7.74
N ARG A 231 1.12 -17.88 -7.35
CA ARG A 231 0.64 -19.26 -7.30
C ARG A 231 0.64 -19.94 -8.67
N LEU A 232 0.28 -19.21 -9.73
CA LEU A 232 0.36 -19.66 -11.11
C LEU A 232 1.82 -19.84 -11.57
N ALA A 233 2.67 -18.85 -11.34
CA ALA A 233 4.07 -18.85 -11.78
C ALA A 233 4.91 -19.98 -11.15
N PHE A 234 4.61 -20.34 -9.89
CA PHE A 234 5.32 -21.38 -9.15
C PHE A 234 4.57 -22.74 -9.14
N GLY A 235 3.51 -22.89 -9.94
CA GLY A 235 2.83 -24.19 -10.12
C GLY A 235 2.12 -24.73 -8.88
N SER A 236 1.68 -23.86 -7.96
CA SER A 236 1.02 -24.26 -6.70
C SER A 236 -0.50 -24.52 -6.85
N MET A 237 -1.00 -24.53 -8.09
CA MET A 237 -2.40 -24.83 -8.39
C MET A 237 -2.48 -26.15 -9.16
N GLU A 238 -3.13 -27.15 -8.57
CA GLU A 238 -3.22 -28.49 -9.18
C GLU A 238 -3.97 -28.48 -10.52
N ASN A 239 -5.05 -27.69 -10.60
CA ASN A 239 -5.93 -27.66 -11.78
C ASN A 239 -5.45 -26.73 -12.91
N ILE A 240 -4.36 -25.96 -12.71
CA ILE A 240 -3.86 -25.00 -13.71
C ILE A 240 -2.34 -25.08 -13.79
N LYS A 241 -1.84 -25.53 -14.94
CA LYS A 241 -0.40 -25.52 -15.26
C LYS A 241 -0.19 -24.73 -16.53
N LEU A 242 0.51 -23.60 -16.44
CA LEU A 242 0.81 -22.76 -17.60
C LEU A 242 1.92 -23.37 -18.46
N ASP A 243 1.91 -23.05 -19.74
CA ASP A 243 2.89 -23.49 -20.74
C ASP A 243 3.21 -22.40 -21.78
N GLY A 244 3.96 -22.77 -22.81
CA GLY A 244 4.44 -21.86 -23.85
C GLY A 244 3.37 -21.23 -24.75
N ASN A 245 2.13 -21.71 -24.71
CA ASN A 245 1.01 -21.13 -25.47
C ASN A 245 0.29 -20.02 -24.71
N ASP A 246 0.57 -19.87 -23.41
CA ASP A 246 -0.14 -18.93 -22.55
C ASP A 246 0.49 -17.52 -22.59
N VAL A 247 -0.38 -16.52 -22.47
CA VAL A 247 0.01 -15.12 -22.38
C VAL A 247 -0.27 -14.60 -20.98
N VAL A 248 0.72 -13.94 -20.39
CA VAL A 248 0.62 -13.32 -19.06
C VAL A 248 0.76 -11.82 -19.20
N ILE A 249 -0.28 -11.08 -18.82
CA ILE A 249 -0.36 -9.62 -18.87
C ILE A 249 -0.26 -9.08 -17.45
N LEU A 250 0.83 -8.38 -17.14
CA LEU A 250 1.00 -7.66 -15.88
C LEU A 250 0.48 -6.23 -16.04
N SER A 251 -0.82 -6.06 -15.74
CA SER A 251 -1.59 -4.82 -15.92
C SER A 251 -1.42 -3.84 -14.74
N ALA A 252 -0.16 -3.60 -14.34
CA ALA A 252 0.18 -2.68 -13.26
C ALA A 252 1.54 -2.01 -13.48
N ARG A 253 1.70 -0.82 -12.90
CA ARG A 253 3.02 -0.21 -12.73
C ARG A 253 3.74 -0.84 -11.53
N ALA A 254 5.06 -1.00 -11.65
CA ALA A 254 5.90 -1.34 -10.51
C ALA A 254 5.85 -0.20 -9.49
N ILE A 255 5.47 -0.52 -8.25
CA ILE A 255 5.59 0.39 -7.12
C ILE A 255 7.07 0.41 -6.71
N PRO A 256 7.69 1.60 -6.52
CA PRO A 256 9.09 1.70 -6.11
C PRO A 256 9.41 0.81 -4.90
N GLY A 257 10.47 0.02 -5.00
CA GLY A 257 10.90 -0.95 -3.99
C GLY A 257 10.47 -2.40 -4.26
N ASN A 258 9.50 -2.63 -5.16
CA ASN A 258 9.01 -3.97 -5.51
C ASN A 258 9.67 -4.56 -6.78
N GLU A 259 10.62 -3.86 -7.40
CA GLU A 259 11.22 -4.24 -8.68
C GLU A 259 11.81 -5.65 -8.66
N LYS A 260 12.48 -6.02 -7.57
CA LYS A 260 13.08 -7.35 -7.40
C LYS A 260 12.01 -8.45 -7.40
N SER A 261 10.93 -8.26 -6.64
CA SER A 261 9.84 -9.24 -6.52
C SER A 261 9.12 -9.42 -7.86
N ILE A 262 8.86 -8.33 -8.57
CA ILE A 262 8.27 -8.34 -9.91
C ILE A 262 9.17 -9.09 -10.90
N ASN A 263 10.48 -8.80 -10.91
CA ASN A 263 11.42 -9.47 -11.80
C ASN A 263 11.53 -10.97 -11.52
N VAL A 264 11.48 -11.40 -10.25
CA VAL A 264 11.42 -12.83 -9.90
C VAL A 264 10.17 -13.48 -10.50
N LEU A 265 9.01 -12.84 -10.37
CA LEU A 265 7.75 -13.33 -10.93
C LEU A 265 7.81 -13.44 -12.47
N ILE A 266 8.27 -12.39 -13.15
CA ILE A 266 8.46 -12.38 -14.61
C ILE A 266 9.38 -13.52 -15.03
N ASN A 267 10.55 -13.67 -14.38
CA ASN A 267 11.50 -14.73 -14.70
C ASN A 267 10.89 -16.13 -14.55
N GLN A 268 10.00 -16.36 -13.57
CA GLN A 268 9.32 -17.65 -13.47
C GLN A 268 8.33 -17.90 -14.60
N PHE A 269 7.52 -16.91 -14.99
CA PHE A 269 6.65 -17.08 -16.15
C PHE A 269 7.42 -17.35 -17.44
N TRP A 270 8.58 -16.69 -17.63
CA TRP A 270 9.47 -16.98 -18.76
C TRP A 270 10.04 -18.40 -18.70
N ARG A 271 10.37 -18.91 -17.52
CA ARG A 271 10.81 -20.32 -17.34
C ARG A 271 9.73 -21.33 -17.70
N LEU A 272 8.45 -20.99 -17.52
CA LEU A 272 7.32 -21.79 -17.98
C LEU A 272 7.10 -21.70 -19.51
N GLY A 273 7.83 -20.81 -20.19
CA GLY A 273 7.72 -20.56 -21.63
C GLY A 273 6.63 -19.55 -22.01
N CYS A 274 5.90 -19.00 -21.03
CA CYS A 274 4.80 -18.07 -21.31
C CYS A 274 5.29 -16.78 -21.97
N ARG A 275 4.46 -16.18 -22.82
CA ARG A 275 4.69 -14.82 -23.31
C ARG A 275 4.24 -13.83 -22.24
N VAL A 276 5.18 -13.04 -21.69
CA VAL A 276 4.86 -12.03 -20.67
C VAL A 276 4.83 -10.63 -21.27
N LEU A 277 3.77 -9.88 -20.99
CA LEU A 277 3.56 -8.50 -21.40
C LEU A 277 3.40 -7.63 -20.16
N THR A 278 4.19 -6.56 -20.05
CA THR A 278 4.07 -5.56 -18.98
C THR A 278 3.53 -4.24 -19.53
N GLY A 279 3.20 -3.29 -18.65
CA GLY A 279 2.82 -1.93 -19.04
C GLY A 279 3.88 -1.16 -19.85
N LYS A 280 5.13 -1.67 -19.95
CA LYS A 280 6.16 -1.12 -20.84
C LYS A 280 6.09 -1.70 -22.25
N ASP A 281 5.62 -2.94 -22.38
CA ASP A 281 5.63 -3.71 -23.64
C ASP A 281 4.33 -3.51 -24.41
N ALA A 282 3.23 -3.28 -23.69
CA ALA A 282 1.91 -3.04 -24.25
C ALA A 282 1.19 -1.97 -23.43
N ASP A 283 0.33 -1.19 -24.08
CA ASP A 283 -0.49 -0.17 -23.42
C ASP A 283 -1.71 -0.85 -22.75
N VAL A 284 -1.40 -1.68 -21.75
CA VAL A 284 -2.32 -2.54 -20.98
C VAL A 284 -2.51 -2.06 -19.55
N HIS A 285 -1.93 -0.92 -19.20
CA HIS A 285 -2.06 -0.31 -17.90
C HIS A 285 -2.10 1.20 -18.01
N VAL A 286 -3.06 1.79 -17.33
CA VAL A 286 -3.05 3.19 -16.98
C VAL A 286 -3.16 3.37 -15.46
N SER A 287 -2.55 4.45 -14.98
CA SER A 287 -2.46 4.80 -13.57
C SER A 287 -3.81 5.23 -13.00
N GLY A 288 -4.01 5.03 -11.70
CA GLY A 288 -5.11 5.66 -10.96
C GLY A 288 -4.89 7.16 -10.70
N HIS A 289 -3.64 7.62 -10.75
CA HIS A 289 -3.23 8.97 -10.36
C HIS A 289 -2.82 9.80 -11.59
N GLY A 290 -3.25 11.06 -11.65
CA GLY A 290 -3.01 11.99 -12.74
C GLY A 290 -1.53 12.32 -12.96
N TYR A 291 -1.16 12.64 -14.20
CA TYR A 291 0.21 12.99 -14.55
C TYR A 291 0.43 14.50 -14.39
N VAL A 292 1.67 14.96 -14.53
CA VAL A 292 2.05 16.35 -14.21
C VAL A 292 1.17 17.41 -14.88
N GLU A 293 0.74 17.17 -16.13
CA GLU A 293 -0.15 18.09 -16.85
C GLU A 293 -1.59 18.05 -16.31
N ASP A 294 -2.08 16.90 -15.85
CA ASP A 294 -3.40 16.81 -15.24
C ASP A 294 -3.44 17.54 -13.90
N LEU A 295 -2.38 17.39 -13.10
CA LEU A 295 -2.23 18.13 -11.84
C LEU A 295 -2.22 19.65 -12.11
N ARG A 296 -1.46 20.10 -13.13
CA ARG A 296 -1.42 21.51 -13.54
C ARG A 296 -2.78 22.01 -14.01
N ASP A 297 -3.45 21.25 -14.89
CA ASP A 297 -4.78 21.59 -15.43
C ASP A 297 -5.80 21.77 -14.29
N CYS A 298 -5.81 20.86 -13.30
CA CYS A 298 -6.68 20.96 -12.13
C CYS A 298 -6.38 22.19 -11.26
N ILE A 299 -5.12 22.49 -10.97
CA ILE A 299 -4.74 23.67 -10.18
C ILE A 299 -5.09 24.97 -10.92
N ALA A 300 -4.80 25.03 -12.23
CA ALA A 300 -5.09 26.19 -13.07
C ALA A 300 -6.59 26.45 -13.22
N LEU A 301 -7.42 25.41 -13.16
CA LEU A 301 -8.88 25.51 -13.15
C LEU A 301 -9.39 26.04 -11.80
N VAL A 302 -8.93 25.46 -10.69
CA VAL A 302 -9.40 25.81 -9.33
C VAL A 302 -8.90 27.19 -8.86
N LYS A 303 -7.70 27.60 -9.31
CA LYS A 303 -7.03 28.86 -8.92
C LYS A 303 -7.03 29.09 -7.40
N PRO A 304 -6.52 28.13 -6.61
CA PRO A 304 -6.58 28.24 -5.17
C PRO A 304 -5.70 29.38 -4.65
N LYS A 305 -6.12 30.03 -3.56
CA LYS A 305 -5.30 31.07 -2.91
C LYS A 305 -4.05 30.45 -2.31
N PHE A 306 -4.21 29.33 -1.61
CA PHE A 306 -3.15 28.53 -1.00
C PHE A 306 -3.16 27.10 -1.53
N PHE A 307 -1.99 26.48 -1.62
CA PHE A 307 -1.84 25.11 -2.08
C PHE A 307 -0.99 24.28 -1.12
N MET A 308 -1.45 23.07 -0.78
CA MET A 308 -0.73 22.12 0.05
C MET A 308 -0.75 20.73 -0.60
N PRO A 309 0.36 20.25 -1.17
CA PRO A 309 0.43 18.93 -1.78
C PRO A 309 0.34 17.87 -0.69
N LEU A 310 -0.40 16.80 -0.97
CA LEU A 310 -0.55 15.63 -0.13
C LEU A 310 -0.27 14.36 -0.94
N HIS A 311 -0.27 13.20 -0.28
CA HIS A 311 -0.15 11.89 -0.90
C HIS A 311 1.08 11.73 -1.83
N GLY A 312 2.26 11.62 -1.22
CA GLY A 312 3.52 11.40 -1.91
C GLY A 312 4.72 11.40 -0.95
N GLU A 313 5.89 10.98 -1.42
CA GLU A 313 7.14 11.17 -0.67
C GLU A 313 7.52 12.66 -0.65
N TYR A 314 8.45 13.06 0.24
CA TYR A 314 8.87 14.46 0.35
C TYR A 314 9.28 15.08 -1.00
N ARG A 315 10.00 14.33 -1.84
CA ARG A 315 10.36 14.75 -3.20
C ARG A 315 9.14 15.01 -4.10
N ASN A 316 8.07 14.24 -3.96
CA ASN A 316 6.83 14.43 -4.70
C ASN A 316 6.16 15.72 -4.27
N LEU A 317 6.07 15.97 -2.96
CA LEU A 317 5.45 17.17 -2.41
C LEU A 317 6.18 18.43 -2.91
N VAL A 318 7.52 18.45 -2.81
CA VAL A 318 8.35 19.55 -3.33
C VAL A 318 8.15 19.77 -4.82
N GLN A 319 8.12 18.71 -5.63
CA GLN A 319 7.91 18.86 -7.07
C GLN A 319 6.49 19.35 -7.39
N HIS A 320 5.48 18.96 -6.60
CA HIS A 320 4.09 19.39 -6.82
C HIS A 320 3.89 20.86 -6.48
N LEU A 321 4.66 21.42 -5.53
CA LEU A 321 4.71 22.87 -5.31
C LEU A 321 5.17 23.62 -6.55
N ARG A 322 6.23 23.14 -7.23
CA ARG A 322 6.69 23.75 -8.49
C ARG A 322 5.65 23.68 -9.60
N VAL A 323 4.86 22.61 -9.64
CA VAL A 323 3.73 22.50 -10.56
C VAL A 323 2.66 23.52 -10.22
N ALA A 324 2.32 23.71 -8.94
CA ALA A 324 1.37 24.72 -8.50
C ALA A 324 1.85 26.15 -8.82
N GLU A 325 3.13 26.44 -8.62
CA GLU A 325 3.75 27.71 -9.03
C GLU A 325 3.62 27.94 -10.54
N SER A 326 3.93 26.93 -11.35
CA SER A 326 3.76 27.00 -12.80
C SER A 326 2.30 27.15 -13.24
N ALA A 327 1.35 26.77 -12.39
CA ALA A 327 -0.09 26.92 -12.60
C ALA A 327 -0.65 28.27 -12.11
N GLY A 328 0.20 29.13 -11.55
CA GLY A 328 -0.16 30.49 -11.12
C GLY A 328 -0.38 30.67 -9.63
N VAL A 329 -0.12 29.67 -8.79
CA VAL A 329 -0.11 29.85 -7.33
C VAL A 329 1.18 30.58 -6.95
N LYS A 330 1.09 31.59 -6.07
CA LYS A 330 2.29 32.32 -5.64
C LYS A 330 3.18 31.44 -4.76
N PRO A 331 4.53 31.49 -4.88
CA PRO A 331 5.43 30.70 -4.04
C PRO A 331 5.20 30.88 -2.53
N GLU A 332 4.90 32.09 -2.06
CA GLU A 332 4.59 32.37 -0.65
C GLU A 332 3.27 31.74 -0.15
N ASN A 333 2.42 31.28 -1.06
CA ASN A 333 1.14 30.63 -0.77
C ASN A 333 1.20 29.10 -0.90
N CYS A 334 2.38 28.55 -1.17
CA CYS A 334 2.64 27.12 -1.27
C CYS A 334 3.14 26.59 0.07
N PHE A 335 2.39 25.67 0.70
CA PHE A 335 2.73 25.12 2.01
C PHE A 335 3.25 23.69 1.90
N LEU A 336 4.52 23.49 2.25
CA LEU A 336 5.10 22.17 2.46
C LEU A 336 4.91 21.78 3.93
N VAL A 337 4.23 20.68 4.19
CA VAL A 337 3.96 20.19 5.54
C VAL A 337 4.39 18.73 5.69
N GLU A 338 4.75 18.35 6.91
CA GLU A 338 5.01 16.97 7.30
C GLU A 338 3.90 16.42 8.22
N ASN A 339 3.90 15.10 8.41
CA ASN A 339 2.99 14.47 9.37
C ASN A 339 3.20 15.07 10.77
N GLY A 340 2.11 15.57 11.36
CA GLY A 340 2.10 16.20 12.68
C GLY A 340 2.09 17.72 12.64
N ASP A 341 2.49 18.36 11.53
CA ASP A 341 2.48 19.82 11.44
C ASP A 341 1.06 20.38 11.48
N VAL A 342 0.87 21.48 12.20
CA VAL A 342 -0.39 22.24 12.26
C VAL A 342 -0.28 23.43 11.34
N LEU A 343 -0.97 23.37 10.20
CA LEU A 343 -1.07 24.47 9.24
C LEU A 343 -2.24 25.39 9.60
N SER A 344 -1.94 26.64 9.94
CA SER A 344 -2.93 27.70 10.11
C SER A 344 -3.20 28.41 8.78
N ILE A 345 -4.47 28.44 8.38
CA ILE A 345 -4.97 29.11 7.17
C ILE A 345 -6.20 29.96 7.52
N GLY A 346 -6.07 31.29 7.47
CA GLY A 346 -7.13 32.22 7.88
C GLY A 346 -6.63 33.65 8.10
N PRO A 347 -7.33 34.46 8.93
CA PRO A 347 -6.73 35.65 9.53
C PRO A 347 -5.50 35.22 10.35
N GLU A 348 -4.42 36.02 10.30
CA GLU A 348 -3.12 35.76 10.94
C GLU A 348 -3.21 35.02 12.31
N PRO A 349 -2.30 34.05 12.59
CA PRO A 349 -1.10 33.71 11.83
C PRO A 349 -1.33 32.77 10.63
N LEU A 350 -0.54 32.94 9.56
CA LEU A 350 -0.49 32.06 8.38
C LEU A 350 0.76 31.16 8.39
N GLY A 351 0.60 29.87 8.08
CA GLY A 351 1.71 28.90 7.98
C GLY A 351 1.71 27.85 9.08
N VAL A 352 2.83 27.13 9.24
CA VAL A 352 2.96 26.09 10.27
C VAL A 352 3.14 26.75 11.64
N THR A 353 2.20 26.52 12.55
CA THR A 353 2.16 27.20 13.86
C THR A 353 2.48 26.30 15.03
N ASP A 354 2.34 24.98 14.86
CA ASP A 354 2.52 24.00 15.93
C ASP A 354 2.83 22.61 15.32
N ARG A 355 3.17 21.63 16.15
CA ARG A 355 3.42 20.24 15.74
C ARG A 355 2.90 19.25 16.79
N TRP A 356 1.98 18.39 16.37
CA TRP A 356 1.55 17.23 17.15
C TRP A 356 2.53 16.07 17.04
N GLU A 357 2.56 15.24 18.08
CA GLU A 357 3.25 13.96 18.01
C GLU A 357 2.64 13.11 16.90
N SER A 358 3.50 12.68 15.97
CA SER A 358 3.13 11.79 14.88
C SER A 358 4.15 10.65 14.77
N GLY A 359 3.74 9.54 14.17
CA GLY A 359 4.58 8.36 14.09
C GLY A 359 3.95 7.25 13.26
N ARG A 360 4.54 6.07 13.33
CA ARG A 360 4.05 4.86 12.67
C ARG A 360 3.89 3.78 13.71
N ASP A 361 2.74 3.14 13.72
CA ASP A 361 2.53 1.91 14.46
C ASP A 361 2.41 0.73 13.50
N PHE A 362 2.76 -0.45 13.99
CA PHE A 362 2.89 -1.66 13.18
C PHE A 362 1.86 -2.68 13.61
N VAL A 363 1.11 -3.22 12.66
CA VAL A 363 0.11 -4.26 12.94
C VAL A 363 0.79 -5.63 12.90
N GLY A 364 0.93 -6.26 14.06
CA GLY A 364 1.37 -7.66 14.19
C GLY A 364 0.21 -8.65 14.02
N SER A 365 0.49 -9.93 14.22
CA SER A 365 -0.51 -11.01 14.13
C SER A 365 -1.62 -10.90 15.18
N GLU A 366 -1.31 -10.37 16.36
CA GLU A 366 -2.26 -10.29 17.48
C GLU A 366 -2.50 -8.87 18.00
N ARG A 367 -1.52 -7.97 17.82
CA ARG A 367 -1.52 -6.64 18.46
C ARG A 367 -0.88 -5.59 17.57
N VAL A 368 -1.30 -4.35 17.76
CA VAL A 368 -0.60 -3.17 17.25
C VAL A 368 0.62 -2.93 18.15
N VAL A 369 1.79 -2.78 17.54
CA VAL A 369 3.07 -2.50 18.20
C VAL A 369 3.45 -1.08 17.85
N SER A 370 3.68 -0.26 18.88
CA SER A 370 4.11 1.12 18.64
C SER A 370 5.44 1.15 17.91
N GLY A 371 5.61 2.08 16.96
CA GLY A 371 6.92 2.28 16.31
C GLY A 371 8.03 2.73 17.26
N LYS A 372 7.68 3.23 18.45
CA LYS A 372 8.61 3.54 19.54
C LYS A 372 9.03 2.29 20.34
N SER A 373 8.42 1.13 20.10
CA SER A 373 8.75 -0.11 20.81
C SER A 373 10.12 -0.64 20.42
N ASP A 374 10.89 -1.08 21.43
CA ASP A 374 12.18 -1.74 21.22
C ASP A 374 12.06 -3.06 20.44
N VAL A 375 10.87 -3.64 20.30
CA VAL A 375 10.66 -4.92 19.59
C VAL A 375 11.22 -4.87 18.17
N LEU A 376 10.94 -3.80 17.40
CA LEU A 376 11.42 -3.69 16.03
C LEU A 376 12.92 -3.41 15.97
N ARG A 377 13.41 -2.54 16.85
CA ARG A 377 14.83 -2.26 17.00
C ARG A 377 15.61 -3.55 17.29
N ASN A 378 15.13 -4.34 18.25
CA ASN A 378 15.72 -5.62 18.63
C ASN A 378 15.65 -6.64 17.49
N ARG A 379 14.54 -6.72 16.75
CA ARG A 379 14.44 -7.58 15.55
C ARG A 379 15.46 -7.22 14.48
N VAL A 380 15.64 -5.93 14.20
CA VAL A 380 16.64 -5.46 13.22
C VAL A 380 18.06 -5.78 13.69
N MET A 381 18.35 -5.56 14.98
CA MET A 381 19.64 -5.91 15.58
C MET A 381 19.92 -7.41 15.46
N LEU A 382 18.95 -8.26 15.81
CA LEU A 382 19.06 -9.73 15.69
C LEU A 382 19.23 -10.19 14.24
N ALA A 383 18.50 -9.58 13.30
CA ALA A 383 18.59 -9.96 11.88
C ALA A 383 19.95 -9.58 11.26
N ARG A 384 20.58 -8.50 11.73
CA ARG A 384 21.89 -8.04 11.23
C ARG A 384 23.05 -8.72 11.94
N ASN A 385 22.96 -8.88 13.26
CA ASN A 385 24.10 -9.24 14.11
C ASN A 385 24.00 -10.66 14.67
N GLY A 386 22.84 -11.32 14.57
CA GLY A 386 22.56 -12.57 15.27
C GLY A 386 22.46 -12.41 16.79
N ILE A 387 22.58 -13.52 17.51
CA ILE A 387 22.57 -13.57 18.98
C ILE A 387 23.51 -14.66 19.49
N ILE A 388 24.18 -14.34 20.59
CA ILE A 388 24.93 -15.28 21.41
C ILE A 388 24.27 -15.29 22.79
N GLU A 389 23.75 -16.43 23.19
CA GLU A 389 23.17 -16.65 24.52
C GLU A 389 24.17 -17.45 25.36
N VAL A 390 24.46 -16.95 26.56
CA VAL A 390 25.35 -17.60 27.52
C VAL A 390 24.57 -17.85 28.81
N SER A 391 24.43 -19.11 29.20
CA SER A 391 23.83 -19.49 30.48
C SER A 391 24.91 -20.10 31.38
N ALA A 392 25.11 -19.53 32.56
CA ALA A 392 26.12 -20.00 33.50
C ALA A 392 25.49 -20.19 34.89
N VAL A 393 26.02 -21.13 35.66
CA VAL A 393 25.60 -21.37 37.05
C VAL A 393 26.80 -21.10 37.95
N ALA A 394 26.65 -20.17 38.88
CA ALA A 394 27.67 -19.83 39.88
C ALA A 394 27.20 -20.21 41.29
N ASP A 395 28.13 -20.28 42.23
CA ASP A 395 27.77 -20.47 43.63
C ASP A 395 27.10 -19.23 44.25
N SER A 396 26.56 -19.36 45.45
CA SER A 396 25.84 -18.26 46.11
C SER A 396 26.71 -17.04 46.43
N SER A 397 28.04 -17.20 46.41
CA SER A 397 29.01 -16.12 46.59
C SER A 397 29.43 -15.47 45.27
N LEU A 398 28.96 -15.99 44.13
CA LEU A 398 29.35 -15.64 42.77
C LEU A 398 30.86 -15.77 42.50
N SER A 399 31.60 -16.48 43.35
CA SER A 399 33.07 -16.53 43.30
C SER A 399 33.60 -17.62 42.36
N ARG A 400 32.76 -18.60 42.02
CA ARG A 400 33.10 -19.71 41.13
C ARG A 400 31.89 -20.16 40.31
N LEU A 401 32.18 -20.63 39.11
CA LEU A 401 31.23 -21.38 38.29
C LEU A 401 31.10 -22.80 38.84
N LEU A 402 29.86 -23.29 38.96
CA LEU A 402 29.54 -24.66 39.39
C LEU A 402 29.59 -25.66 38.23
N ALA A 403 29.41 -25.18 37.01
CA ALA A 403 29.44 -25.96 35.79
C ALA A 403 29.96 -25.10 34.62
N ASP A 404 30.29 -25.77 33.52
CA ASP A 404 30.64 -25.10 32.28
C ASP A 404 29.42 -24.32 31.73
N PRO A 405 29.62 -23.08 31.23
CA PRO A 405 28.53 -22.28 30.70
C PRO A 405 28.03 -22.90 29.40
N LYS A 406 26.71 -22.88 29.22
CA LYS A 406 26.06 -23.31 27.98
C LYS A 406 26.01 -22.13 27.02
N ILE A 407 26.58 -22.32 25.82
CA ILE A 407 26.59 -21.32 24.75
C ILE A 407 25.63 -21.73 23.64
N GLN A 408 24.73 -20.83 23.24
CA GLN A 408 23.96 -20.97 22.01
C GLN A 408 24.28 -19.80 21.08
N VAL A 409 24.64 -20.13 19.84
CA VAL A 409 24.95 -19.13 18.80
C VAL A 409 23.93 -19.27 17.68
N ARG A 410 23.30 -18.15 17.29
CA ARG A 410 22.36 -18.12 16.16
C ARG A 410 22.63 -16.90 15.30
N GLY A 411 22.85 -17.10 14.01
CA GLY A 411 23.08 -16.00 13.06
C GLY A 411 24.41 -15.25 13.25
N VAL A 412 25.34 -15.81 14.01
CA VAL A 412 26.70 -15.29 14.19
C VAL A 412 27.69 -16.36 13.74
N ASN A 413 28.71 -15.96 12.97
CA ASN A 413 29.76 -16.88 12.52
C ASN A 413 30.87 -17.01 13.57
N VAL A 414 30.54 -17.55 14.75
CA VAL A 414 31.48 -17.74 15.86
C VAL A 414 31.34 -19.15 16.43
N ASN A 415 32.47 -19.76 16.81
CA ASN A 415 32.50 -21.06 17.46
C ASN A 415 32.07 -20.94 18.94
N ALA A 416 31.06 -21.71 19.34
CA ALA A 416 30.55 -21.75 20.70
C ALA A 416 31.63 -22.07 21.76
N ASN A 417 32.60 -22.93 21.44
CA ASN A 417 33.70 -23.27 22.35
C ASN A 417 34.61 -22.06 22.62
N ARG A 418 34.87 -21.23 21.59
CA ARG A 418 35.65 -19.99 21.74
C ARG A 418 34.94 -19.01 22.69
N VAL A 419 33.62 -18.82 22.51
CA VAL A 419 32.82 -17.97 23.40
C VAL A 419 32.88 -18.48 24.83
N MET A 420 32.79 -19.80 25.04
CA MET A 420 32.91 -20.41 26.37
C MET A 420 34.28 -20.13 27.00
N GLU A 421 35.37 -20.24 26.25
CA GLU A 421 36.72 -19.95 26.73
C GLU A 421 36.88 -18.49 27.14
N VAL A 422 36.44 -17.56 26.29
CA VAL A 422 36.44 -16.11 26.57
C VAL A 422 35.59 -15.80 27.79
N PHE A 423 34.39 -16.36 27.89
CA PHE A 423 33.53 -16.15 29.06
C PHE A 423 34.23 -16.64 30.36
N LYS A 424 34.86 -17.81 30.32
CA LYS A 424 35.60 -18.38 31.47
C LYS A 424 36.84 -17.55 31.83
N SER A 425 37.54 -16.95 30.87
CA SER A 425 38.66 -16.04 31.17
C SER A 425 38.16 -14.74 31.79
N SER A 426 37.17 -14.08 31.16
CA SER A 426 36.57 -12.84 31.66
C SER A 426 36.01 -13.01 33.07
N PHE A 427 35.31 -14.12 33.35
CA PHE A 427 34.82 -14.43 34.69
C PHE A 427 35.94 -14.48 35.72
N ARG A 428 37.04 -15.19 35.43
CA ARG A 428 38.17 -15.30 36.36
C ARG A 428 38.85 -13.95 36.59
N GLU A 429 38.94 -13.11 35.57
CA GLU A 429 39.55 -11.78 35.66
C GLU A 429 38.70 -10.82 36.51
N ILE A 430 37.39 -10.74 36.24
CA ILE A 430 36.46 -9.90 36.98
C ILE A 430 36.45 -10.28 38.47
N ILE A 431 36.35 -11.57 38.79
CA ILE A 431 36.36 -12.04 40.18
C ILE A 431 37.69 -11.75 40.89
N ARG A 432 38.83 -11.80 40.18
CA ARG A 432 40.13 -11.40 40.74
C ARG A 432 40.18 -9.91 41.04
N ALA A 433 39.60 -9.07 40.18
CA ALA A 433 39.61 -7.62 40.32
C ALA A 433 38.68 -7.14 41.47
N GLN A 434 37.54 -7.79 41.68
CA GLN A 434 36.51 -7.34 42.64
C GLN A 434 36.64 -7.87 44.08
N ARG A 435 37.84 -8.32 44.51
CA ARG A 435 38.12 -9.02 45.79
C ARG A 435 37.66 -8.34 47.12
N LYS A 436 36.99 -7.19 47.12
CA LYS A 436 36.60 -6.45 48.34
C LYS A 436 35.17 -5.88 48.38
N THR A 437 34.32 -6.13 47.39
CA THR A 437 32.94 -5.58 47.36
C THR A 437 31.94 -6.72 47.13
N SER A 438 30.72 -6.58 47.66
CA SER A 438 29.65 -7.55 47.42
C SER A 438 29.30 -7.55 45.92
N LEU A 439 29.54 -8.67 45.24
CA LEU A 439 29.16 -8.87 43.86
C LEU A 439 27.64 -8.93 43.74
N ASN A 440 27.09 -8.11 42.85
CA ASN A 440 25.70 -8.22 42.43
C ASN A 440 25.65 -9.04 41.13
N GLU A 441 24.75 -10.01 41.05
CA GLU A 441 24.52 -10.85 39.88
C GLU A 441 24.31 -10.02 38.60
N GLU A 442 23.50 -8.96 38.66
CA GLU A 442 23.21 -8.10 37.49
C GLU A 442 24.47 -7.39 36.98
N ASN A 443 25.29 -6.85 37.90
CA ASN A 443 26.53 -6.16 37.55
C ASN A 443 27.55 -7.13 36.94
N LEU A 444 27.68 -8.32 37.54
CA LEU A 444 28.58 -9.36 37.03
C LEU A 444 28.16 -9.83 35.63
N ALA A 445 26.86 -10.05 35.41
CA ALA A 445 26.33 -10.43 34.11
C ALA A 445 26.60 -9.35 33.04
N GLU A 446 26.43 -8.08 33.38
CA GLU A 446 26.68 -6.96 32.45
C GLU A 446 28.17 -6.80 32.13
N GLU A 447 29.07 -6.90 33.13
CA GLU A 447 30.52 -6.85 32.91
C GLU A 447 30.99 -8.02 32.03
N LEU A 448 30.49 -9.23 32.27
CA LEU A 448 30.77 -10.41 31.45
C LEU A 448 30.28 -10.20 30.02
N ARG A 449 29.06 -9.66 29.84
CA ARG A 449 28.50 -9.36 28.52
C ARG A 449 29.38 -8.37 27.75
N ILE A 450 29.84 -7.31 28.40
CA ILE A 450 30.73 -6.31 27.79
C ILE A 450 32.08 -6.93 27.43
N SER A 451 32.68 -7.72 28.32
CA SER A 451 33.98 -8.36 28.07
C SER A 451 33.91 -9.33 26.89
N VAL A 452 32.95 -10.25 26.91
CA VAL A 452 32.77 -11.22 25.83
C VAL A 452 32.48 -10.50 24.51
N ARG A 453 31.67 -9.45 24.53
CA ARG A 453 31.42 -8.64 23.33
C ARG A 453 32.68 -7.98 22.80
N ARG A 454 33.48 -7.34 23.65
CA ARG A 454 34.70 -6.65 23.25
C ARG A 454 35.70 -7.60 22.59
N ASP A 455 35.95 -8.76 23.21
CA ASP A 455 36.85 -9.76 22.65
C ASP A 455 36.39 -10.24 21.27
N LEU A 456 35.08 -10.51 21.11
CA LEU A 456 34.53 -10.96 19.85
C LEU A 456 34.50 -9.87 18.76
N GLU A 457 34.43 -8.59 19.12
CA GLU A 457 34.50 -7.46 18.19
C GLU A 457 35.94 -7.17 17.70
N THR A 458 36.97 -7.51 18.48
CA THR A 458 38.38 -7.31 18.08
C THR A 458 38.90 -8.27 17.01
N ASP A 459 38.13 -9.31 16.68
CA ASP A 459 38.49 -10.37 15.71
C ASP A 459 37.80 -10.25 14.34
N VAL A 460 36.98 -9.20 14.14
CA VAL A 460 36.29 -8.87 12.87
C VAL A 460 36.91 -7.62 12.28
#